data_AF-A0A3C1YT02-F1
#
_entry.id   AF-A0A3C1YT02-F1
#
_cell.length_a   1.000
_cell.length_b   1.000
_cell.length_c   1.000
_cell.angle_alpha   90.00
_cell.angle_beta   90.00
_cell.angle_gamma   90.00
#
_symmetry.space_group_name_H-M   'P 1'
#
loop_
_entity.id
_entity.type
_entity.pdbx_description
1 polymer ?
#
loop_
_entity_poly.entity_id
_entity_poly.type
_entity_poly.pdbx_seq_one_letter_code
_entity_poly.pdbx_strand_id
1 'polypeptide(L)'
;MNKYLFAPIPDIDVNDQREEFITHLKPFFLSLEIELERNKTSRRRTRRRSLKRVMLMLTSEVIGETRFRLTLAFEYFGFIPETIREIQDSQWWVRAKGCKNAGLMLNESALPYLERCLDDE
;
A
#
# COMPACT_ATOMS: atom_id res chain seq x y z
N MET A 1 22.04 -10.42 -16.03
CA MET A 1 21.04 -9.59 -15.33
C MET A 1 19.73 -9.71 -16.09
N ASN A 2 18.76 -10.42 -15.52
CA ASN A 2 17.65 -11.03 -16.26
C ASN A 2 16.59 -9.97 -16.65
N LYS A 3 16.41 -9.74 -17.95
CA LYS A 3 15.52 -8.68 -18.51
C LYS A 3 14.02 -9.03 -18.45
N TYR A 4 13.66 -10.17 -17.88
CA TYR A 4 12.29 -10.70 -17.88
C TYR A 4 11.51 -10.49 -16.56
N LEU A 5 12.07 -9.77 -15.58
CA LEU A 5 11.40 -9.52 -14.28
C LEU A 5 10.56 -8.23 -14.22
N PHE A 6 10.49 -7.47 -15.32
CA PHE A 6 10.01 -6.09 -15.33
C PHE A 6 9.21 -5.67 -16.58
N ALA A 7 8.74 -6.64 -17.38
CA ALA A 7 7.81 -6.33 -18.45
C ALA A 7 6.39 -6.59 -17.94
N PRO A 8 5.46 -5.60 -18.02
CA PRO A 8 4.06 -5.90 -17.82
C PRO A 8 3.64 -6.92 -18.89
N ILE A 9 3.18 -8.10 -18.47
CA ILE A 9 2.70 -9.13 -19.39
C ILE A 9 1.38 -8.60 -19.99
N PRO A 10 1.33 -8.30 -21.29
CA PRO A 10 0.08 -7.89 -21.92
C PRO A 10 -0.90 -9.07 -21.89
N ASP A 11 -2.19 -8.79 -21.66
CA ASP A 11 -3.31 -9.75 -21.67
C ASP A 11 -3.54 -10.62 -20.43
N ILE A 12 -2.93 -10.31 -19.28
CA ILE A 12 -3.25 -10.99 -18.01
C ILE A 12 -4.34 -10.21 -17.25
N ASP A 13 -5.43 -10.89 -16.86
CA ASP A 13 -6.49 -10.34 -16.01
C ASP A 13 -5.86 -9.76 -14.72
N VAL A 14 -6.36 -8.62 -14.23
CA VAL A 14 -5.92 -8.01 -12.97
C VAL A 14 -6.02 -9.02 -11.81
N ASN A 15 -6.95 -9.96 -11.89
CA ASN A 15 -7.09 -11.06 -10.94
C ASN A 15 -5.93 -12.08 -11.04
N ASP A 16 -5.51 -12.43 -12.26
CA ASP A 16 -4.36 -13.32 -12.49
C ASP A 16 -3.05 -12.66 -12.02
N GLN A 17 -2.88 -11.34 -12.22
CA GLN A 17 -1.72 -10.62 -11.66
C GLN A 17 -1.75 -10.54 -10.13
N ARG A 18 -2.95 -10.45 -9.52
CA ARG A 18 -3.11 -10.55 -8.06
C ARG A 18 -2.73 -11.94 -7.55
N GLU A 19 -3.14 -13.00 -8.22
CA GLU A 19 -2.79 -14.38 -7.84
C GLU A 19 -1.30 -14.68 -8.02
N GLU A 20 -0.71 -14.23 -9.14
CA GLU A 20 0.73 -14.33 -9.39
C GLU A 20 1.54 -13.56 -8.34
N PHE A 21 1.07 -12.36 -7.96
CA PHE A 21 1.64 -11.58 -6.85
C PHE A 21 1.56 -12.32 -5.51
N ILE A 22 0.39 -12.87 -5.17
CA ILE A 22 0.19 -13.66 -3.95
C ILE A 22 1.10 -14.90 -3.95
N THR A 23 1.35 -15.50 -5.11
CA THR A 23 2.19 -16.71 -5.20
C THR A 23 3.68 -16.40 -5.07
N HIS A 24 4.17 -15.35 -5.74
CA HIS A 24 5.61 -15.09 -5.83
C HIS A 24 6.14 -14.07 -4.82
N LEU A 25 5.33 -13.08 -4.43
CA LEU A 25 5.78 -12.00 -3.56
C LEU A 25 5.32 -12.15 -2.11
N LYS A 26 4.29 -12.96 -1.84
CA LYS A 26 3.89 -13.27 -0.45
C LYS A 26 5.01 -13.89 0.39
N PRO A 27 5.86 -14.84 -0.12
CA PRO A 27 6.98 -15.34 0.67
C PRO A 27 7.98 -14.23 1.05
N PHE A 28 8.23 -13.30 0.13
CA PHE A 28 9.07 -12.12 0.39
C PHE A 28 8.45 -11.22 1.47
N PHE A 29 7.17 -10.86 1.35
CA PHE A 29 6.52 -10.01 2.35
C PHE A 29 6.35 -10.71 3.71
N LEU A 30 6.12 -12.02 3.73
CA LEU A 30 6.08 -12.81 4.96
C LEU A 30 7.43 -12.77 5.68
N SER A 31 8.55 -12.86 4.95
CA SER A 31 9.89 -12.72 5.54
C SER A 31 10.10 -11.31 6.14
N LEU A 32 9.62 -10.28 5.45
CA LEU A 32 9.70 -8.90 5.92
C LEU A 32 8.83 -8.71 7.17
N GLU A 33 7.63 -9.30 7.17
CA GLU A 33 6.70 -9.26 8.29
C GLU A 33 7.29 -9.96 9.52
N ILE A 34 7.86 -11.15 9.37
CA ILE A 34 8.58 -11.86 10.43
C ILE A 34 9.71 -10.99 11.00
N GLU A 35 10.48 -10.32 10.16
CA GLU A 35 11.57 -9.44 10.59
C GLU A 35 11.05 -8.17 11.30
N LEU A 36 9.90 -7.65 10.86
CA LEU A 36 9.19 -6.56 11.54
C LEU A 36 8.66 -6.99 12.90
N GLU A 37 8.24 -8.24 13.06
CA GLU A 37 7.64 -8.80 14.27
C GLU A 37 8.65 -9.33 15.29
N ARG A 38 9.85 -9.74 14.88
CA ARG A 38 10.90 -10.32 15.73
C ARG A 38 11.43 -9.44 16.88
N ASN A 39 11.02 -8.17 16.99
CA ASN A 39 11.59 -7.21 17.94
C ASN A 39 10.56 -6.61 18.90
N LYS A 40 10.98 -6.44 20.17
CA LYS A 40 10.16 -6.01 21.32
C LYS A 40 9.12 -4.94 20.95
N THR A 41 7.90 -5.19 21.40
CA THR A 41 6.60 -4.58 21.06
C THR A 41 6.54 -3.06 20.83
N SER A 42 7.39 -2.25 21.44
CA SER A 42 7.40 -0.79 21.23
C SER A 42 7.93 -0.37 19.86
N ARG A 43 8.85 -1.14 19.25
CA ARG A 43 9.47 -0.79 17.95
C ARG A 43 8.62 -1.19 16.75
N ARG A 44 7.67 -2.12 16.93
CA ARG A 44 6.82 -2.64 15.85
C ARG A 44 5.98 -1.53 15.19
N ARG A 45 5.32 -0.69 15.99
CA ARG A 45 4.52 0.45 15.48
C ARG A 45 5.38 1.45 14.70
N THR A 46 6.56 1.78 15.21
CA THR A 46 7.49 2.73 14.56
C THR A 46 8.03 2.17 13.24
N ARG A 47 8.41 0.88 13.21
CA ARG A 47 8.87 0.23 11.97
C ARG A 47 7.78 0.14 10.93
N ARG A 48 6.57 -0.27 11.34
CA ARG A 48 5.40 -0.32 10.46
C ARG A 48 5.07 1.04 9.86
N ARG A 49 5.10 2.12 10.66
CA ARG A 49 4.96 3.50 10.17
C ARG A 49 6.07 3.90 9.20
N SER A 50 7.31 3.49 9.49
CA SER A 50 8.46 3.79 8.64
C SER A 50 8.36 3.07 7.30
N LEU A 51 7.95 1.79 7.30
CA LEU A 51 7.67 1.02 6.09
C LEU A 51 6.57 1.69 5.26
N LYS A 52 5.41 2.00 5.85
CA LYS A 52 4.32 2.73 5.17
C LYS A 52 4.84 4.01 4.52
N ARG A 53 5.66 4.79 5.25
CA ARG A 53 6.23 6.04 4.76
C ARG A 53 7.19 5.85 3.59
N VAL A 54 8.08 4.86 3.65
CA VAL A 54 9.02 4.56 2.56
C VAL A 54 8.24 4.08 1.33
N MET A 55 7.27 3.20 1.50
CA MET A 55 6.43 2.74 0.39
C MET A 55 5.66 3.89 -0.26
N LEU A 56 5.09 4.81 0.54
CA LEU A 56 4.41 6.01 0.04
C LEU A 56 5.35 7.00 -0.67
N MET A 57 6.62 7.06 -0.26
CA MET A 57 7.63 7.84 -0.97
C MET A 57 7.96 7.20 -2.32
N LEU A 58 8.08 5.87 -2.37
CA LEU A 58 8.36 5.15 -3.61
C LEU A 58 7.20 5.25 -4.60
N THR A 59 5.94 5.36 -4.15
CA THR A 59 4.81 5.47 -5.07
C THR A 59 4.81 6.77 -5.88
N SER A 60 5.40 7.87 -5.40
CA SER A 60 5.50 9.09 -6.22
C SER A 60 6.51 8.97 -7.35
N GLU A 61 7.49 8.07 -7.21
CA GLU A 61 8.62 7.94 -8.14
C GLU A 61 8.42 6.84 -9.21
N VAL A 62 7.40 5.99 -9.04
CA VAL A 62 7.20 4.81 -9.88
C VAL A 62 5.83 4.81 -10.57
N ILE A 63 5.79 4.19 -11.76
CA ILE A 63 4.60 4.03 -12.59
C ILE A 63 4.44 2.57 -13.05
N GLY A 64 3.31 2.25 -13.69
CA GLY A 64 3.07 0.94 -14.28
C GLY A 64 3.08 -0.21 -13.27
N GLU A 65 3.68 -1.33 -13.65
CA GLU A 65 3.67 -2.58 -12.88
C GLU A 65 4.27 -2.44 -11.47
N THR A 66 5.35 -1.66 -11.31
CA THR A 66 5.96 -1.46 -9.99
C THR A 66 5.02 -0.70 -9.06
N ARG A 67 4.26 0.26 -9.60
CA ARG A 67 3.24 0.97 -8.84
C ARG A 67 2.09 0.03 -8.45
N PHE A 68 1.65 -0.83 -9.37
CA PHE A 68 0.65 -1.85 -9.10
C PHE A 68 1.08 -2.80 -7.97
N ARG A 69 2.32 -3.30 -8.01
CA ARG A 69 2.89 -4.14 -6.95
C ARG A 69 2.92 -3.42 -5.59
N LEU A 70 3.19 -2.12 -5.55
CA LEU A 70 3.13 -1.33 -4.32
C LEU A 70 1.69 -1.22 -3.80
N THR A 71 0.70 -0.99 -4.69
CA THR A 71 -0.73 -1.01 -4.34
C THR A 71 -1.11 -2.33 -3.65
N LEU A 72 -0.71 -3.47 -4.22
CA LEU A 72 -0.95 -4.78 -3.63
C LEU A 72 -0.21 -4.97 -2.30
N ALA A 73 1.01 -4.45 -2.17
CA ALA A 73 1.75 -4.50 -0.92
C ALA A 73 1.05 -3.68 0.20
N PHE A 74 0.45 -2.52 -0.12
CA PHE A 74 -0.34 -1.77 0.87
C PHE A 74 -1.55 -2.56 1.37
N GLU A 75 -2.20 -3.31 0.48
CA GLU A 75 -3.31 -4.21 0.83
C GLU A 75 -2.82 -5.36 1.71
N TYR A 76 -1.76 -6.06 1.30
CA TYR A 76 -1.16 -7.16 2.06
C TYR A 76 -0.78 -6.75 3.48
N PHE A 77 -0.09 -5.61 3.63
CA PHE A 77 0.31 -5.13 4.94
C PHE A 77 -0.87 -4.55 5.74
N GLY A 78 -2.07 -4.39 5.18
CA GLY A 78 -3.22 -3.81 5.88
C GLY A 78 -3.11 -2.29 6.08
N PHE A 79 -2.36 -1.59 5.22
CA PHE A 79 -2.24 -0.13 5.24
C PHE A 79 -3.47 0.59 4.67
N ILE A 80 -4.27 -0.09 3.83
CA ILE A 80 -5.53 0.44 3.30
C ILE A 80 -6.55 0.72 4.43
N PRO A 81 -6.96 -0.25 5.26
CA PRO A 81 -7.91 0.01 6.34
C PRO A 81 -7.36 0.94 7.44
N GLU A 82 -6.03 1.00 7.61
CA GLU A 82 -5.42 2.04 8.46
C GLU A 82 -5.63 3.44 7.89
N THR A 83 -5.47 3.61 6.59
CA THR A 83 -5.60 4.91 5.92
C THR A 83 -7.05 5.35 5.81
N ILE A 84 -7.99 4.41 5.62
CA ILE A 84 -9.43 4.71 5.70
C ILE A 84 -9.80 5.25 7.08
N ARG A 85 -9.23 4.71 8.16
CA ARG A 85 -9.42 5.27 9.51
C ARG A 85 -8.82 6.67 9.65
N GLU A 86 -7.68 6.96 9.00
CA GLU A 86 -7.10 8.31 8.97
C GLU A 86 -8.04 9.31 8.26
N ILE A 87 -8.72 8.91 7.19
CA ILE A 87 -9.69 9.74 6.46
C ILE A 87 -10.88 10.15 7.34
N GLN A 88 -11.29 9.30 8.28
CA GLN A 88 -12.46 9.52 9.14
C GLN A 88 -12.09 10.15 10.50
N ASP A 89 -10.87 10.62 10.67
CA ASP A 89 -10.39 11.15 11.94
C ASP A 89 -11.07 12.49 12.28
N SER A 90 -11.27 12.76 13.58
CA SER A 90 -11.87 14.02 14.03
C SER A 90 -10.98 15.23 13.73
N GLN A 91 -9.67 15.03 13.59
CA GLN A 91 -8.70 16.08 13.31
C GLN A 91 -8.51 16.26 11.80
N TRP A 92 -8.82 17.45 11.29
CA TRP A 92 -8.77 17.75 9.84
C TRP A 92 -7.40 17.46 9.21
N TRP A 93 -6.29 17.70 9.92
CA TRP A 93 -4.95 17.43 9.40
C TRP A 93 -4.65 15.93 9.26
N VAL A 94 -5.30 15.09 10.07
CA VAL A 94 -5.22 13.63 9.95
C VAL A 94 -6.05 13.19 8.74
N ARG A 95 -7.25 13.74 8.55
CA ARG A 95 -8.09 13.48 7.36
C ARG A 95 -7.38 13.83 6.06
N ALA A 96 -6.86 15.06 5.94
CA ALA A 96 -6.13 15.51 4.76
C ALA A 96 -4.92 14.61 4.43
N LYS A 97 -4.18 14.18 5.48
CA LYS A 97 -3.10 13.20 5.33
C LYS A 97 -3.61 11.83 4.88
N GLY A 98 -4.74 11.37 5.43
CA GLY A 98 -5.42 10.14 5.03
C GLY A 98 -5.82 10.16 3.56
N CYS A 99 -6.51 11.22 3.10
CA CYS A 99 -6.94 11.33 1.71
C CYS A 99 -5.72 11.38 0.76
N LYS A 100 -4.64 12.10 1.13
CA LYS A 100 -3.36 12.08 0.37
C LYS A 100 -2.75 10.68 0.28
N ASN A 101 -2.65 9.97 1.41
CA ASN A 101 -2.07 8.63 1.45
C ASN A 101 -2.91 7.65 0.62
N ALA A 102 -4.24 7.71 0.72
CA ALA A 102 -5.13 6.84 -0.05
C ALA A 102 -5.01 7.07 -1.56
N GLY A 103 -4.91 8.33 -2.01
CA GLY A 103 -4.66 8.64 -3.42
C GLY A 103 -3.31 8.10 -3.92
N LEU A 104 -2.29 8.05 -3.07
CA LEU A 104 -0.99 7.44 -3.42
C LEU A 104 -1.03 5.91 -3.47
N MET A 105 -1.91 5.28 -2.69
CA MET A 105 -2.07 3.84 -2.65
C MET A 105 -2.86 3.30 -3.85
N LEU A 106 -3.71 4.12 -4.49
CA LEU A 106 -4.53 3.76 -5.65
C LEU A 106 -5.35 2.46 -5.45
N ASN A 107 -5.87 2.25 -4.24
CA ASN A 107 -6.73 1.10 -3.97
C ASN A 107 -8.20 1.52 -4.09
N GLU A 108 -8.97 0.79 -4.88
CA GLU A 108 -10.39 1.06 -5.15
C GLU A 108 -11.26 1.06 -3.88
N SER A 109 -10.89 0.27 -2.86
CA SER A 109 -11.61 0.22 -1.58
C SER A 109 -11.61 1.57 -0.84
N ALA A 110 -10.67 2.47 -1.17
CA ALA A 110 -10.61 3.80 -0.58
C ALA A 110 -11.45 4.83 -1.34
N LEU A 111 -11.92 4.54 -2.57
CA LEU A 111 -12.63 5.50 -3.42
C LEU A 111 -13.88 6.09 -2.75
N PRO A 112 -14.79 5.31 -2.13
CA PRO A 112 -15.99 5.88 -1.52
C PRO A 112 -15.68 6.84 -0.36
N TYR A 113 -14.51 6.66 0.29
CA TYR A 113 -14.06 7.54 1.36
C TYR A 113 -13.40 8.81 0.81
N LEU A 114 -12.65 8.69 -0.28
CA LEU A 114 -12.07 9.83 -0.98
C LEU A 114 -13.13 10.73 -1.61
N GLU A 115 -14.18 10.16 -2.19
CA GLU A 115 -15.32 10.91 -2.72
C GLU A 115 -15.96 11.77 -1.62
N ARG A 116 -16.16 11.20 -0.43
CA ARG A 116 -16.67 11.96 0.73
C ARG A 116 -15.71 13.05 1.21
N CYS A 117 -14.39 12.91 1.02
CA CYS A 117 -13.43 13.97 1.36
C CYS A 117 -13.63 15.24 0.50
N LEU A 118 -14.32 15.16 -0.65
CA LEU A 118 -14.51 16.31 -1.54
C LEU A 118 -15.46 17.36 -0.94
N ASP A 119 -16.34 16.91 -0.03
CA ASP A 119 -17.29 17.75 0.70
C ASP A 119 -16.85 17.98 2.16
N ASP A 120 -15.57 17.80 2.48
CA ASP A 120 -15.02 17.93 3.85
C ASP A 120 -14.86 19.41 4.24
N GLU A 121 -15.36 19.79 5.42
CA GLU A 121 -15.30 21.14 6.02
C GLU A 121 -14.22 21.27 7.12
#